data_AF-A0A2T5HUC4-F1
#
_entry.id   AF-A0A2T5HUC4-F1
#
_cell.length_a   1.000
_cell.length_b   1.000
_cell.length_c   1.000
_cell.angle_alpha   90.00
_cell.angle_beta   90.00
_cell.angle_gamma   90.00
#
_symmetry.space_group_name_H-M   'P 1'
#
loop_
_entity.id
_entity.type
_entity.pdbx_description
1 polymer ?
#
loop_
_entity_poly.entity_id
_entity_poly.type
_entity_poly.pdbx_seq_one_letter_code
_entity_poly.pdbx_strand_id
1 'polypeptide(L)' 'MNVTNLNQFRKQKARAQKRTQGDANAVKFGRTKAQKTLEEAERAKAKAELDAHKRDKE' A
#
# COMPACT_ATOMS: atom_id res chain seq x y z
N MET A 1 -23.06 39.39 7.32
CA MET A 1 -22.40 38.60 8.38
C MET A 1 -22.10 37.23 7.80
N ASN A 2 -20.85 36.89 7.53
CA ASN A 2 -20.49 35.59 6.93
C ASN A 2 -20.66 34.49 7.99
N VAL A 3 -21.71 33.68 7.86
CA VAL A 3 -21.92 32.51 8.71
C VAL A 3 -20.95 31.42 8.28
N THR A 4 -19.83 31.31 8.98
CA THR A 4 -18.86 30.23 8.74
C THR A 4 -19.39 28.92 9.30
N ASN A 5 -19.60 27.92 8.44
CA ASN A 5 -20.06 26.60 8.85
C ASN A 5 -18.94 25.82 9.56
N LEU A 6 -18.96 25.86 10.89
CA LEU A 6 -17.96 25.21 11.75
C LEU A 6 -17.91 23.68 11.56
N ASN A 7 -19.03 23.05 11.17
CA ASN A 7 -19.08 21.61 10.91
C ASN A 7 -18.31 21.24 9.65
N GLN A 8 -18.39 22.06 8.61
CA GLN A 8 -17.59 21.85 7.40
C GLN A 8 -16.10 21.99 7.70
N PHE A 9 -15.70 23.00 8.47
CA PHE A 9 -14.31 23.20 8.87
C PHE A 9 -13.76 22.01 9.67
N ARG A 10 -14.51 21.52 10.67
CA ARG A 10 -14.14 20.32 11.45
C ARG A 10 -13.97 19.09 10.55
N LYS A 11 -14.88 18.88 9.60
CA LYS A 11 -14.80 17.77 8.63
C LYS A 11 -13.57 17.90 7.74
N GLN A 12 -13.25 19.10 7.26
CA GLN A 12 -12.05 19.33 6.46
C GLN A 12 -10.77 19.05 7.26
N LYS A 13 -10.69 19.55 8.50
CA LYS A 13 -9.56 19.27 9.40
C LYS A 13 -9.37 17.77 9.64
N ALA A 14 -10.45 17.05 9.94
CA ALA A 14 -10.40 15.60 10.15
C ALA A 14 -9.95 14.83 8.89
N ARG A 15 -10.42 15.24 7.70
CA ARG A 15 -9.97 14.64 6.42
C ARG A 15 -8.50 14.90 6.16
N ALA A 16 -8.01 16.12 6.42
CA ALA A 16 -6.61 16.46 6.25
C ALA A 16 -5.71 15.62 7.17
N GLN A 17 -6.07 15.51 8.45
CA GLN A 17 -5.35 14.68 9.42
C GLN A 17 -5.31 13.20 9.03
N LYS A 18 -6.43 12.64 8.55
CA LYS A 18 -6.47 11.26 8.04
C LYS A 18 -5.53 11.07 6.84
N ARG A 19 -5.48 12.06 5.94
CA ARG A 19 -4.60 12.01 4.76
C ARG A 19 -3.12 12.00 5.18
N THR A 20 -2.72 12.93 6.04
CA THR A 20 -1.33 12.99 6.54
C THR A 20 -0.90 11.72 7.26
N GLN A 21 -1.82 11.09 8.02
CA GLN A 21 -1.53 9.82 8.69
C GLN A 21 -1.45 8.65 7.70
N GLY A 22 -2.27 8.66 6.66
CA GLY A 22 -2.17 7.72 5.54
C GLY A 22 -0.83 7.82 4.83
N ASP A 23 -0.36 9.03 4.54
CA ASP A 23 0.93 9.27 3.88
C ASP A 23 2.10 8.81 4.77
N ALA A 24 2.07 9.14 6.07
CA ALA A 24 3.08 8.69 7.02
C ALA A 24 3.12 7.15 7.12
N ASN A 25 1.96 6.49 7.10
CA ASN A 25 1.88 5.03 7.10
C ASN A 25 2.34 4.43 5.76
N ALA A 26 2.06 5.07 4.63
CA ALA A 26 2.54 4.64 3.33
C ALA A 26 4.08 4.76 3.23
N VAL A 27 4.68 5.76 3.86
CA VAL A 27 6.15 5.87 3.94
C VAL A 27 6.72 4.83 4.91
N LYS A 28 6.11 4.66 6.09
CA LYS A 28 6.62 3.79 7.15
C LYS A 28 6.43 2.30 6.85
N PHE A 29 5.32 1.93 6.23
CA PHE A 29 4.89 0.55 6.02
C PHE A 29 4.66 0.20 4.56
N GLY A 30 4.71 1.18 3.65
CA GLY A 30 4.63 0.90 2.22
C GLY A 30 5.94 0.31 1.71
N ARG A 31 5.80 -0.69 0.83
CA ARG A 31 6.94 -1.21 0.07
C ARG A 31 7.29 -0.23 -1.04
N THR A 32 8.56 0.13 -1.14
CA THR A 32 9.10 0.91 -2.26
C THR A 32 8.92 0.14 -3.58
N LYS A 33 8.98 0.84 -4.71
CA LYS A 33 8.90 0.18 -6.03
C LYS A 33 9.99 -0.88 -6.19
N ALA A 34 11.22 -0.59 -5.74
CA ALA A 34 12.34 -1.52 -5.78
C ALA A 34 12.11 -2.78 -4.92
N GLN A 35 11.54 -2.62 -3.72
CA GLN A 35 11.18 -3.76 -2.86
C GLN A 35 10.08 -4.62 -3.50
N LYS A 36 9.04 -3.98 -4.08
CA LYS A 36 7.99 -4.72 -4.79
C LYS A 36 8.56 -5.53 -5.96
N THR A 37 9.44 -4.95 -6.76
CA THR A 37 10.06 -5.65 -7.89
C THR A 37 10.95 -6.80 -7.45
N LEU A 38 11.69 -6.63 -6.34
CA LEU A 38 12.49 -7.73 -5.76
C LEU A 38 11.60 -8.87 -5.28
N GLU A 39 10.55 -8.57 -4.50
CA GLU A 39 9.62 -9.61 -4.03
C GLU A 39 8.83 -10.29 -5.16
N GLU A 40 8.55 -9.58 -6.26
CA GLU A 40 7.97 -10.17 -7.46
C GLU A 40 8.95 -11.11 -8.16
N ALA A 41 10.21 -10.70 -8.31
CA ALA A 41 11.26 -11.55 -8.88
C ALA A 41 11.52 -12.79 -8.02
N GLU A 42 11.59 -12.64 -6.70
CA GLU A 42 11.75 -13.74 -5.75
C GLU A 42 10.56 -14.71 -5.81
N ARG A 43 9.33 -14.20 -5.85
CA ARG A 43 8.14 -15.04 -6.03
C ARG A 43 8.13 -15.76 -7.37
N ALA A 44 8.54 -15.10 -8.45
CA ALA A 44 8.62 -15.71 -9.77
C ALA A 44 9.66 -16.83 -9.80
N LYS A 45 10.83 -16.62 -9.18
CA LYS A 45 11.88 -17.64 -9.03
C LYS A 45 11.38 -18.83 -8.21
N ALA A 46 10.79 -18.58 -7.04
CA ALA A 46 10.23 -19.63 -6.19
C ALA A 46 9.14 -20.43 -6.91
N LYS A 47 8.28 -19.76 -7.68
CA LYS A 47 7.26 -20.42 -8.50
C LYS A 47 7.90 -21.30 -9.58
N ALA A 48 8.88 -20.78 -10.31
CA ALA A 48 9.59 -21.53 -11.33
C ALA A 48 10.32 -22.75 -10.76
N GLU A 49 10.94 -22.62 -9.58
CA GLU A 49 11.57 -23.74 -8.88
C GLU A 49 10.53 -24.80 -8.49
N LEU A 50 9.40 -24.39 -7.91
CA LEU A 50 8.31 -25.30 -7.58
C LEU A 50 7.75 -25.99 -8.81
N ASP A 51 7.55 -25.26 -9.90
CA ASP A 51 7.06 -25.82 -11.17
C ASP A 51 8.09 -26.78 -11.80
N ALA A 52 9.38 -26.49 -11.72
CA ALA A 52 10.44 -27.40 -12.18
C ALA A 52 10.53 -28.70 -11.34
N HIS A 53 10.17 -28.62 -10.06
CA HIS A 53 10.14 -29.77 -9.16
C HIS A 53 8.80 -30.52 -9.18
N LYS A 54 7.77 -29.99 -9.84
CA LYS A 54 6.54 -30.74 -10.09
C LYS A 54 6.85 -31.82 -11.11
N ARG A 55 6.78 -33.06 -10.66
CA ARG A 55 6.59 -34.21 -11.54
C ARG A 55 5.13 -34.21 -11.94
N ASP A 56 4.85 -34.17 -13.24
CA ASP A 56 3.51 -34.40 -13.75
C ASP A 56 3.03 -35.73 -13.17
N LYS A 57 2.00 -35.65 -12.31
CA LYS A 57 1.30 -36.83 -11.84
C LYS A 57 0.46 -37.31 -13.02
N GLU A 58 1.00 -38.25 -13.79
CA GLU A 58 0.17 -39.26 -14.45
C GLU A 58 -0.50 -40.14 -13.40
#